data_AF-A0A9J5XUQ5-F1
#
_entry.id   AF-A0A9J5XUQ5-F1
#
_cell.length_a   1.000
_cell.length_b   1.000
_cell.length_c   1.000
_cell.angle_alpha   90.00
_cell.angle_beta   90.00
_cell.angle_gamma   90.00
#
_symmetry.space_group_name_H-M   'P 1'
#
loop_
_entity.id
_entity.type
_entity.pdbx_description
1 polymer ?
#
loop_
_entity_poly.entity_id
_entity_poly.type
_entity_poly.pdbx_seq_one_letter_code
_entity_poly.pdbx_strand_id
1 'polypeptide(L)'
;MASIVGQPLDVDRVTYDKTQPSTARVKVRVDLLRILPKRIRVQFKDLVTGEITNVWERIRYDYLSYYCKRCKHQGHREANCRTLTDGQVDAMVSENHIEGEFSRRSSQC
;
A
#
# COMPACT_ATOMS: atom_id res chain seq x y z
N MET A 1 -15.34 2.11 -1.78
CA MET A 1 -14.04 2.81 -1.97
C MET A 1 -12.89 1.84 -2.21
N ALA A 2 -12.71 0.82 -1.36
CA ALA A 2 -11.60 -0.13 -1.48
C ALA A 2 -11.54 -0.92 -2.80
N SER A 3 -12.69 -1.19 -3.44
CA SER A 3 -12.78 -1.93 -4.71
C SER A 3 -12.05 -1.28 -5.89
N ILE A 4 -11.78 0.03 -5.83
CA ILE A 4 -11.01 0.76 -6.85
C ILE A 4 -9.52 0.37 -6.80
N VAL A 5 -9.02 0.03 -5.61
CA VAL A 5 -7.62 -0.34 -5.38
C VAL A 5 -7.40 -1.84 -5.53
N GLY A 6 -8.36 -2.65 -5.08
CA GLY A 6 -8.30 -4.11 -5.15
C GLY A 6 -9.50 -4.77 -4.48
N GLN A 7 -9.43 -6.07 -4.22
CA GLN A 7 -10.52 -6.76 -3.52
C GLN A 7 -10.43 -6.48 -2.01
N PRO A 8 -11.42 -5.84 -1.38
CA PRO A 8 -11.42 -5.64 0.07
C PRO A 8 -11.51 -6.99 0.80
N LEU A 9 -10.72 -7.13 1.85
CA LEU A 9 -10.71 -8.31 2.71
C LEU A 9 -11.25 -7.97 4.11
N ASP A 10 -10.80 -6.85 4.66
CA ASP A 10 -11.14 -6.46 6.03
C ASP A 10 -10.95 -4.96 6.25
N VAL A 11 -11.60 -4.39 7.26
CA VAL A 11 -11.51 -2.97 7.62
C VAL A 11 -10.85 -2.86 8.99
N ASP A 12 -9.93 -1.91 9.16
CA ASP A 12 -9.30 -1.69 10.45
C ASP A 12 -10.35 -1.32 11.52
N ARG A 13 -10.20 -1.86 12.74
CA ARG A 13 -11.17 -1.67 13.81
C ARG A 13 -11.42 -0.19 14.14
N VAL A 14 -10.39 0.65 14.12
CA VAL A 14 -10.52 2.09 14.39
C VAL A 14 -11.35 2.77 13.29
N THR A 15 -11.19 2.31 12.06
CA THR A 15 -11.98 2.78 10.91
C THR A 15 -13.42 2.27 10.98
N TYR A 16 -13.63 1.02 11.39
CA TYR A 16 -14.96 0.42 11.59
C TYR A 16 -15.74 1.13 12.70
N ASP A 17 -15.08 1.37 13.84
CA ASP A 17 -15.64 2.07 15.00
C ASP A 17 -15.77 3.58 14.77
N LYS A 18 -15.27 4.10 13.63
CA LYS A 18 -15.29 5.52 13.24
C LYS A 18 -14.63 6.45 14.26
N THR A 19 -13.71 5.93 15.06
CA THR A 19 -13.05 6.67 16.14
C THR A 19 -11.90 7.56 15.65
N GLN A 20 -11.35 7.29 14.46
CA GLN A 20 -10.36 8.13 13.80
C GLN A 20 -10.82 8.55 12.40
N PRO A 21 -11.68 9.58 12.28
CA PRO A 21 -12.24 9.99 10.99
C PRO A 21 -11.19 10.56 10.01
N SER A 22 -10.02 10.97 10.51
CA SER A 22 -8.91 11.50 9.70
C SER A 22 -8.11 10.42 8.95
N THR A 23 -8.22 9.15 9.32
CA THR A 23 -7.42 8.07 8.71
C THR A 23 -8.23 6.80 8.62
N ALA A 24 -8.49 6.36 7.39
CA ALA A 24 -9.14 5.08 7.11
C ALA A 24 -8.12 4.04 6.66
N ARG A 25 -8.12 2.87 7.29
CA ARG A 25 -7.24 1.74 6.93
C ARG A 25 -8.09 0.53 6.54
N VAL A 26 -7.72 -0.09 5.42
CA VAL A 26 -8.45 -1.23 4.86
C VAL A 26 -7.44 -2.25 4.35
N LYS A 27 -7.67 -3.52 4.68
CA LYS A 27 -6.92 -4.64 4.14
C LYS A 27 -7.49 -5.00 2.77
N VAL A 28 -6.67 -4.91 1.74
CA VAL A 28 -7.05 -5.20 0.35
C VAL A 28 -6.12 -6.24 -0.27
N ARG A 29 -6.67 -7.12 -1.09
CA ARG A 29 -5.92 -7.98 -2.00
C ARG A 29 -5.67 -7.21 -3.29
N VAL A 30 -4.40 -7.02 -3.62
CA VAL A 30 -3.95 -6.32 -4.83
C VAL A 30 -2.99 -7.20 -5.63
N ASP A 31 -2.94 -7.00 -6.93
CA ASP A 31 -1.94 -7.64 -7.80
C ASP A 31 -0.63 -6.85 -7.74
N LEU A 32 0.40 -7.45 -7.14
CA LEU A 32 1.72 -6.85 -6.96
C LEU A 32 2.49 -6.70 -8.29
N LEU A 33 2.06 -7.37 -9.36
CA LEU A 33 2.66 -7.26 -10.69
C LEU A 33 2.18 -6.04 -11.48
N ARG A 34 1.10 -5.40 -11.02
CA ARG A 34 0.50 -4.23 -11.65
C ARG A 34 0.95 -2.94 -10.97
N ILE A 35 0.80 -1.84 -11.69
CA ILE A 35 1.01 -0.50 -11.13
C ILE A 35 -0.12 -0.22 -10.15
N LEU A 36 0.21 -0.04 -8.88
CA LEU A 36 -0.75 0.28 -7.83
C LEU A 36 -1.09 1.78 -7.85
N PRO A 37 -2.38 2.16 -7.73
CA PRO A 37 -2.78 3.56 -7.72
C PRO A 37 -2.22 4.26 -6.47
N LYS A 38 -1.67 5.46 -6.65
CA LYS A 38 -1.12 6.27 -5.54
C LYS A 38 -2.13 7.27 -4.99
N ARG A 39 -3.19 7.57 -5.74
CA ARG A 39 -4.25 8.52 -5.37
C ARG A 39 -5.60 8.03 -5.88
N ILE A 40 -6.65 8.35 -5.15
CA ILE A 40 -8.04 8.11 -5.57
C ILE A 40 -8.83 9.40 -5.49
N ARG A 41 -9.81 9.54 -6.38
CA ARG A 41 -10.77 10.64 -6.34
C ARG A 41 -11.98 10.20 -5.55
N VAL A 42 -12.31 10.94 -4.50
CA VAL A 42 -13.51 10.75 -3.69
C VAL A 42 -14.46 11.90 -4.02
N GLN A 43 -15.70 11.57 -4.33
CA GLN A 43 -16.77 12.54 -4.47
C GLN A 43 -17.60 12.56 -3.20
N PHE A 44 -17.72 13.76 -2.63
CA PHE A 44 -18.65 14.06 -1.56
C PHE A 44 -19.81 14.83 -2.16
N LYS A 45 -21.01 14.36 -1.91
CA LYS A 45 -22.22 15.09 -2.25
C LYS A 45 -22.75 15.70 -0.95
N ASP A 46 -22.77 17.02 -0.89
CA ASP A 46 -23.47 17.71 0.18
C ASP A 46 -24.98 17.44 0.02
N LEU A 47 -25.61 16.94 1.08
CA LEU A 47 -27.02 16.58 1.08
C LEU A 47 -27.94 17.81 1.15
N VAL A 48 -27.43 18.95 1.61
CA VAL A 48 -28.18 20.20 1.80
C VAL A 48 -28.10 21.07 0.54
N THR A 49 -26.90 21.31 0.02
CA THR A 49 -26.69 22.18 -1.16
C THR A 49 -26.75 21.42 -2.48
N GLY A 50 -26.60 20.09 -2.45
CA GLY A 50 -26.49 19.26 -3.64
C GLY A 50 -25.15 19.38 -4.37
N GLU A 51 -24.21 20.18 -3.84
CA GLU A 51 -22.90 20.39 -4.44
C GLU A 51 -22.06 19.11 -4.38
N ILE A 52 -21.30 18.84 -5.45
CA ILE A 52 -20.38 17.71 -5.53
C ILE A 52 -18.95 18.20 -5.40
N THR A 53 -18.35 17.96 -4.24
CA THR A 53 -16.94 18.26 -4.01
C THR A 53 -16.08 17.07 -4.38
N ASN A 54 -15.02 17.30 -5.16
CA ASN A 54 -14.07 16.25 -5.55
C ASN A 54 -12.78 16.44 -4.76
N VAL A 55 -12.41 15.43 -3.98
CA VAL A 55 -11.17 15.42 -3.19
C VAL A 55 -10.25 14.32 -3.69
N TRP A 56 -8.96 14.64 -3.85
CA TRP A 56 -7.93 13.66 -4.18
C TRP A 56 -7.24 13.17 -2.92
N GLU A 57 -7.50 11.93 -2.55
CA GLU A 57 -6.88 11.28 -1.40
C GLU A 57 -5.64 10.51 -1.81
N ARG A 58 -4.57 10.60 -1.02
CA ARG A 58 -3.32 9.84 -1.24
C ARG A 58 -3.42 8.49 -0.55
N ILE A 59 -3.08 7.42 -1.28
CA ILE A 59 -3.01 6.08 -0.71
C ILE A 59 -1.60 5.85 -0.16
N ARG A 60 -1.51 5.41 1.09
CA ARG A 60 -0.29 4.90 1.71
C ARG A 60 -0.43 3.39 1.87
N TYR A 61 0.55 2.64 1.37
CA TYR A 61 0.60 1.19 1.50
C TYR A 61 1.54 0.84 2.65
N ASP A 62 0.99 0.36 3.76
CA ASP A 62 1.77 0.08 4.96
C ASP A 62 2.64 -1.20 4.82
N TYR A 63 2.16 -2.20 4.08
CA TYR A 63 2.77 -3.53 3.99
C TYR A 63 2.89 -4.03 2.54
N LEU A 64 3.49 -3.24 1.66
CA LEU A 64 3.71 -3.66 0.28
C LEU A 64 4.92 -4.61 0.17
N SER A 65 4.65 -5.91 0.16
CA SER A 65 5.69 -6.94 -0.01
C SER A 65 6.19 -7.00 -1.46
N TYR A 66 7.44 -7.42 -1.63
CA TYR A 66 7.99 -7.69 -2.96
C TYR A 66 7.46 -9.01 -3.49
N TYR A 67 7.22 -9.08 -4.80
CA TYR A 67 6.88 -10.31 -5.50
C TYR A 67 8.01 -10.71 -6.44
N CYS A 68 8.46 -11.96 -6.34
CA CYS A 68 9.49 -12.51 -7.21
C CYS A 68 8.83 -13.22 -8.40
N LYS A 69 8.99 -12.73 -9.63
CA LYS A 69 8.42 -13.41 -10.81
C LYS A 69 9.13 -14.70 -11.15
N ARG A 70 10.37 -14.88 -10.67
CA ARG A 70 11.18 -16.09 -10.87
C ARG A 70 10.61 -17.30 -10.13
N CYS A 71 10.57 -17.24 -8.79
CA CYS A 71 10.06 -18.36 -7.98
C CYS A 71 8.55 -18.26 -7.69
N LYS A 72 7.88 -17.19 -8.12
CA LYS A 72 6.44 -16.91 -7.89
C LYS A 72 6.05 -16.82 -6.40
N HIS A 73 7.00 -16.44 -5.54
CA HIS A 73 6.76 -16.23 -4.10
C HIS A 73 6.85 -14.74 -3.72
N GLN A 74 6.09 -14.38 -2.68
CA GLN A 74 6.15 -13.06 -2.04
C GLN A 74 7.27 -13.00 -0.99
N GLY A 75 7.75 -11.79 -0.69
CA GLY A 75 8.69 -11.51 0.39
C GLY A 75 10.11 -11.15 -0.05
N HIS A 76 10.44 -11.27 -1.34
CA HIS A 76 11.75 -10.88 -1.86
C HIS A 76 11.68 -10.37 -3.31
N ARG A 77 12.70 -9.62 -3.71
CA ARG A 77 12.92 -9.21 -5.10
C ARG A 77 13.63 -10.31 -5.87
N GLU A 78 13.52 -10.30 -7.19
CA GLU A 78 14.20 -11.27 -8.06
C GLU A 78 15.72 -11.32 -7.85
N ALA A 79 16.34 -10.19 -7.49
CA ALA A 79 17.77 -10.10 -7.15
C ALA A 79 18.15 -10.90 -5.90
N ASN A 80 17.21 -11.10 -4.97
CA ASN A 80 17.44 -11.79 -3.69
C ASN A 80 16.83 -13.20 -3.71
N CYS A 81 16.54 -13.74 -4.90
CA CYS A 81 15.90 -15.04 -5.03
C CYS A 81 16.91 -16.16 -4.76
N ARG A 82 16.66 -16.97 -3.73
CA ARG A 82 17.51 -18.14 -3.39
C ARG A 82 17.55 -19.22 -4.46
N THR A 83 16.62 -19.22 -5.42
CA THR A 83 16.71 -20.12 -6.59
C THR A 83 17.98 -19.86 -7.43
N LEU A 84 18.65 -18.71 -7.26
CA LEU A 84 19.95 -18.42 -7.88
C LEU A 84 21.10 -19.20 -7.23
N THR A 85 20.99 -19.60 -5.95
CA THR A 85 22.10 -20.26 -5.24
C THR A 85 22.23 -21.75 -5.58
N ASP A 86 21.19 -22.36 -6.17
CA ASP A 86 21.27 -23.72 -6.72
C ASP A 86 21.72 -23.75 -8.19
N GLY A 87 22.05 -22.60 -8.78
CA GLY A 87 22.59 -22.52 -10.13
C GLY A 87 22.62 -21.09 -10.66
N GLN A 88 23.84 -20.53 -10.69
CA GLN A 88 24.24 -19.26 -11.30
C GLN A 88 23.99 -18.00 -10.45
N VAL A 89 25.00 -17.75 -9.63
CA VAL A 89 25.44 -16.41 -9.23
C VAL A 89 25.54 -15.50 -10.45
N ASP A 90 24.95 -14.31 -10.37
CA ASP A 90 25.60 -13.08 -10.81
C ASP A 90 24.81 -11.88 -10.29
N ALA A 91 25.51 -11.09 -9.47
CA ALA A 91 25.01 -9.91 -8.80
C ALA A 91 24.90 -8.73 -9.78
N MET A 92 23.73 -8.08 -9.83
CA MET A 92 23.65 -6.69 -10.26
C MET A 92 22.65 -5.93 -9.38
N VAL A 93 23.22 -5.20 -8.44
CA VAL A 93 22.56 -4.22 -7.57
C VAL A 93 22.13 -3.04 -8.43
N SER A 94 20.88 -2.61 -8.30
CA SER A 94 20.51 -1.23 -8.61
C SER A 94 19.68 -0.69 -7.45
N GLU A 95 20.35 0.14 -6.66
CA GLU A 95 19.77 0.92 -5.58
C GLU A 95 18.56 1.70 -6.10
N ASN A 96 17.42 1.55 -5.42
CA ASN A 96 16.38 2.56 -5.44
C ASN A 96 15.87 2.72 -4.02
N HIS A 97 16.60 3.60 -3.35
CA HIS A 97 16.33 4.26 -2.08
C HIS A 97 14.97 4.96 -2.14
N ILE A 98 14.02 4.52 -1.31
CA ILE A 98 12.90 5.37 -0.91
C ILE A 98 12.91 5.32 0.62
N GLU A 99 13.67 6.25 1.21
CA GLU A 99 13.61 6.56 2.63
C GLU A 99 12.18 6.94 3.00
N GLY A 100 11.52 6.04 3.72
CA GLY A 100 10.43 6.42 4.60
C GLY A 100 11.05 6.79 5.94
N GLU A 101 11.27 8.08 6.18
CA GLU A 101 11.59 8.61 7.51
C GLU A 101 10.55 8.13 8.51
N PHE A 102 10.95 7.18 9.35
CA PHE A 102 10.24 6.79 10.54
C PHE A 102 10.51 7.85 11.61
N SER A 103 9.66 8.88 11.66
CA SER A 103 9.67 9.86 12.75
C SER A 103 9.28 9.17 14.05
N ARG A 104 10.29 8.70 14.80
CA ARG A 104 10.16 8.39 16.22
C ARG A 104 9.94 9.72 16.95
N ARG A 105 8.68 10.07 17.22
CA ARG A 105 8.40 10.97 18.35
C ARG A 105 8.36 10.12 19.61
N SER A 106 9.49 10.12 20.30
CA SER A 106 9.62 9.71 21.68
C SER A 106 8.60 10.49 22.52
N SER A 107 7.76 9.75 23.21
CA SER A 107 6.98 10.23 24.34
C SER A 107 7.91 10.55 25.50
N GLN A 108 7.91 11.80 25.93
CA GLN A 108 8.27 12.21 27.29
C GLN A 108 7.06 12.97 27.86
N CYS A 109 6.39 12.35 28.83
CA CYS A 109 5.71 12.97 29.95
C CYS A 109 5.94 12.02 31.14
#